data_AF-A0A397GB35-F1
#
_entry.id   AF-A0A397GB35-F1
#
_cell.length_a   1.000
_cell.length_b   1.000
_cell.length_c   1.000
_cell.angle_alpha   90.00
_cell.angle_beta   90.00
_cell.angle_gamma   90.00
#
_symmetry.space_group_name_H-M   'P 1'
#
loop_
_entity.id
_entity.type
_entity.pdbx_description
1 polymer ?
#
loop_
_entity_poly.entity_id
_entity_poly.type
_entity_poly.pdbx_seq_one_letter_code
_entity_poly.pdbx_strand_id
1 'polypeptide(L)'
;MQYYFQGVPSWKWYYPYYYSPFASDFTDFTDIGDIKIDFKLGEPFKPFEQLMVVLPASSKECLPKQFHVLMESKDSKIFDTNSQALHPSINESRLSEAVKSVYPFLEKEETARNTFGSEVHFGQQT
;
A
#
# COMPACT_ATOMS: atom_id res chain seq x y z
N MET A 1 -17.04 -3.38 8.84
CA MET A 1 -18.16 -2.43 8.85
C MET A 1 -17.72 -0.97 8.84
N GLN A 2 -16.77 -0.55 9.70
CA GLN A 2 -16.36 0.87 9.79
C GLN A 2 -16.05 1.53 8.43
N TYR A 3 -15.34 0.85 7.51
CA TYR A 3 -15.06 1.35 6.14
C TYR A 3 -16.30 1.92 5.43
N TYR A 4 -17.44 1.23 5.51
CA TYR A 4 -18.66 1.62 4.79
C TYR A 4 -19.45 2.72 5.49
N PHE A 5 -19.44 2.75 6.83
CA PHE A 5 -20.33 3.62 7.60
C PHE A 5 -19.63 4.83 8.24
N GLN A 6 -18.32 4.75 8.40
CA GLN A 6 -17.50 5.74 9.11
C GLN A 6 -16.26 6.16 8.31
N GLY A 7 -16.11 5.65 7.08
CA GLY A 7 -14.92 5.84 6.26
C GLY A 7 -13.76 4.92 6.66
N VAL A 8 -12.60 5.13 6.05
CA VAL A 8 -11.42 4.27 6.21
C VAL A 8 -10.97 4.25 7.69
N PRO A 9 -11.00 3.09 8.37
CA PRO A 9 -10.55 3.01 9.76
C PRO A 9 -9.02 2.86 9.86
N SER A 10 -8.39 2.30 8.82
CA SER A 10 -6.94 2.18 8.69
C SER A 10 -6.54 2.01 7.23
N TRP A 11 -5.57 2.80 6.78
CA TRP A 11 -4.92 2.66 5.46
C TRP A 11 -3.93 1.50 5.41
N LYS A 12 -3.49 1.01 6.57
CA LYS A 12 -2.39 0.04 6.72
C LYS A 12 -2.86 -1.35 7.13
N TRP A 13 -4.08 -1.46 7.65
CA TRP A 13 -4.61 -2.74 8.08
C TRP A 13 -4.85 -3.66 6.89
N TYR A 14 -4.44 -4.92 7.02
CA TYR A 14 -4.73 -5.98 6.08
C TYR A 14 -4.98 -7.28 6.85
N TYR A 15 -5.62 -8.25 6.20
CA TYR A 15 -5.80 -9.58 6.75
C TYR A 15 -4.58 -10.45 6.38
N PRO A 16 -3.72 -10.85 7.33
CA PRO A 16 -2.42 -11.45 7.03
C PRO A 16 -2.50 -12.97 6.77
N TYR A 17 -3.63 -13.46 6.28
CA TYR A 17 -3.84 -14.86 5.95
C TYR A 17 -4.54 -14.96 4.59
N TYR A 18 -4.21 -16.00 3.82
CA TYR A 18 -4.83 -16.23 2.50
C TYR A 18 -6.22 -16.85 2.59
N TYR A 19 -6.49 -17.56 3.68
CA TYR A 19 -7.72 -18.31 3.88
C TYR A 19 -8.38 -17.84 5.17
N SER A 20 -9.71 -17.81 5.14
CA SER A 20 -10.50 -17.62 6.35
C SER A 20 -10.42 -18.87 7.24
N PRO A 21 -10.46 -18.71 8.57
CA PRO A 21 -10.64 -19.84 9.50
C PRO A 21 -12.00 -20.51 9.30
N PHE A 22 -12.17 -21.71 9.87
CA PHE A 22 -13.46 -22.38 9.87
C PHE A 22 -14.46 -21.69 10.79
N ALA A 23 -15.76 -21.82 10.48
CA ALA A 23 -16.81 -21.28 11.33
C ALA A 23 -16.76 -21.86 12.76
N SER A 24 -16.41 -23.14 12.90
CA SER A 24 -16.23 -23.82 14.19
C SER A 24 -15.09 -23.24 15.02
N ASP A 25 -14.04 -22.72 14.37
CA ASP A 25 -12.93 -22.11 15.10
C ASP A 25 -13.41 -20.89 15.89
N PHE A 26 -14.47 -20.22 15.43
CA PHE A 26 -15.10 -19.10 16.16
C PHE A 26 -16.06 -19.53 17.28
N THR A 27 -16.41 -20.80 17.42
CA THR A 27 -17.28 -21.23 18.55
C THR A 27 -16.49 -21.59 19.79
N ASP A 28 -15.23 -21.97 19.62
CA ASP A 28 -14.34 -22.37 20.72
C ASP A 28 -13.68 -21.17 21.42
N PHE A 29 -13.72 -19.98 20.81
CA PHE A 29 -13.33 -18.72 21.47
C PHE A 29 -14.48 -18.20 22.33
N THR A 30 -14.37 -18.43 23.64
CA THR A 30 -15.33 -17.94 24.65
C THR A 30 -15.36 -16.40 24.73
N ASP A 31 -14.33 -15.73 24.21
CA ASP A 31 -14.06 -14.30 24.40
C ASP A 31 -14.15 -13.47 23.09
N ILE A 32 -14.78 -13.97 22.01
CA ILE A 32 -14.93 -13.19 20.76
C ILE A 32 -15.61 -11.83 20.99
N GLY A 33 -16.55 -11.77 21.94
CA GLY A 33 -17.20 -10.52 22.34
C GLY A 33 -16.26 -9.50 22.99
N ASP A 34 -15.14 -9.97 23.56
CA ASP A 34 -14.15 -9.14 24.26
C ASP A 34 -12.97 -8.73 23.38
N ILE A 35 -12.95 -9.15 22.10
CA ILE A 35 -11.92 -8.73 21.14
C ILE A 35 -12.06 -7.22 20.90
N LYS A 36 -11.15 -6.46 21.51
CA LYS A 36 -11.03 -5.02 21.27
C LYS A 36 -10.24 -4.79 19.97
N ILE A 37 -10.95 -4.38 18.93
CA ILE A 37 -10.34 -3.99 17.67
C ILE A 37 -10.02 -2.50 17.72
N ASP A 38 -8.73 -2.17 17.80
CA ASP A 38 -8.22 -0.80 17.73
C ASP A 38 -7.48 -0.58 16.41
N PHE A 39 -8.04 0.26 15.54
CA PHE A 39 -7.44 0.60 14.26
C PHE A 39 -6.65 1.90 14.37
N LYS A 40 -5.46 1.92 13.76
CA LYS A 40 -4.69 3.14 13.56
C LYS A 40 -4.92 3.63 12.13
N LEU A 41 -5.43 4.85 11.98
CA LEU A 41 -5.79 5.41 10.68
C LEU A 41 -4.60 5.36 9.69
N GLY A 42 -3.43 5.83 10.12
CA GLY A 42 -2.26 5.92 9.25
C GLY A 42 -2.49 6.90 8.09
N GLU A 43 -1.65 6.79 7.07
CA GLU A 43 -1.72 7.60 5.86
C GLU A 43 -1.76 6.68 4.63
N PRO A 44 -2.41 7.10 3.54
CA PRO A 44 -2.32 6.39 2.27
C PRO A 44 -0.89 6.45 1.72
N PHE A 45 -0.48 5.38 1.04
CA PHE A 45 0.76 5.40 0.25
C PHE A 45 0.73 6.49 -0.81
N LYS A 46 1.90 7.05 -1.12
CA LYS A 46 2.04 7.91 -2.30
C LYS A 46 1.81 7.11 -3.58
N PRO A 47 1.41 7.76 -4.69
CA PRO A 47 1.14 7.08 -5.96
C PRO A 47 2.23 6.10 -6.38
N PHE A 48 3.51 6.49 -6.35
CA PHE A 48 4.61 5.61 -6.74
C PHE A 48 4.91 4.50 -5.73
N GLU A 49 4.74 4.76 -4.44
CA GLU A 49 4.89 3.71 -3.41
C GLU A 49 3.84 2.62 -3.64
N GLN A 50 2.57 3.00 -3.83
CA GLN A 50 1.48 2.06 -4.10
C GLN A 50 1.73 1.24 -5.37
N LEU A 51 2.24 1.86 -6.44
CA LEU A 51 2.58 1.13 -7.67
C LEU A 51 3.69 0.12 -7.43
N MET A 52 4.70 0.45 -6.62
CA MET A 52 5.75 -0.50 -6.25
C MET A 52 5.23 -1.65 -5.37
N VAL A 53 4.19 -1.42 -4.58
CA VAL A 53 3.53 -2.45 -3.77
C VAL A 53 2.73 -3.44 -4.63
N VAL A 54 2.08 -2.94 -5.68
CA VAL A 54 1.10 -3.72 -6.46
C VAL A 54 1.68 -4.32 -7.73
N LEU A 55 2.60 -3.62 -8.41
CA LEU A 55 3.06 -4.02 -9.73
C LEU A 55 4.23 -4.99 -9.67
N PRO A 56 4.23 -6.04 -10.52
CA PRO A 56 5.40 -6.87 -10.71
C PRO A 56 6.52 -6.09 -11.42
N ALA A 57 7.76 -6.56 -11.29
CA ALA A 57 8.93 -5.95 -11.93
C ALA A 57 8.80 -5.84 -13.47
N SER A 58 8.04 -6.73 -14.12
CA SER A 58 7.74 -6.67 -15.55
C SER A 58 6.96 -5.41 -15.97
N SER A 59 6.29 -4.74 -15.03
CA SER A 59 5.50 -3.53 -15.25
C SER A 59 6.21 -2.26 -14.79
N LYS A 60 7.54 -2.29 -14.63
CA LYS A 60 8.36 -1.15 -14.18
C LYS A 60 8.18 0.13 -15.00
N GLU A 61 7.81 0.01 -16.28
CA GLU A 61 7.57 1.16 -17.17
C GLU A 61 6.43 2.07 -16.70
N CYS A 62 5.58 1.61 -15.76
CA CYS A 62 4.56 2.44 -15.11
C CYS A 62 5.15 3.42 -14.05
N LEU A 63 6.43 3.29 -13.72
CA LEU A 63 7.15 4.10 -12.75
C LEU A 63 8.29 4.88 -13.43
N PRO A 64 8.72 6.03 -12.84
CA PRO A 64 9.96 6.70 -13.23
C PRO A 64 11.17 5.77 -13.27
N LYS A 65 12.10 6.01 -14.21
CA LYS A 65 13.29 5.16 -14.44
C LYS A 65 14.13 4.95 -13.19
N GLN A 66 14.16 5.92 -12.30
CA GLN A 66 14.90 5.92 -11.05
C GLN A 66 14.39 4.83 -10.07
N PHE A 67 13.13 4.40 -10.19
CA PHE A 67 12.57 3.30 -9.39
C PHE A 67 12.85 1.91 -9.98
N HIS A 68 13.23 1.80 -11.26
CA HIS A 68 13.38 0.50 -11.93
C HIS A 68 14.43 -0.39 -11.25
N VAL A 69 15.52 0.23 -10.78
CA VAL A 69 16.58 -0.47 -10.03
C VAL A 69 16.03 -1.13 -8.77
N LEU A 70 15.07 -0.49 -8.09
CA LEU A 70 14.46 -1.06 -6.88
C LEU A 70 13.57 -2.26 -7.17
N MET A 71 13.02 -2.36 -8.38
CA MET A 71 12.15 -3.48 -8.79
C MET A 71 12.93 -4.68 -9.36
N GLU A 72 14.05 -4.44 -10.04
CA GLU A 72 14.77 -5.48 -10.78
C GLU A 72 16.03 -5.99 -10.10
N SER A 73 16.69 -5.14 -9.30
CA SER A 73 17.97 -5.52 -8.70
C SER A 73 17.76 -6.59 -7.63
N LYS A 74 18.47 -7.72 -7.76
CA LYS A 74 18.52 -8.77 -6.73
C LYS A 74 19.10 -8.28 -5.40
N ASP A 75 19.90 -7.21 -5.46
CA ASP A 75 20.48 -6.55 -4.27
C ASP A 75 19.53 -5.52 -3.65
N SER A 76 18.36 -5.29 -4.27
CA SER A 76 17.37 -4.35 -3.75
C SER A 76 16.81 -4.85 -2.43
N LYS A 77 16.77 -3.95 -1.44
CA LYS A 77 16.15 -4.21 -0.13
C LYS A 77 14.66 -4.51 -0.21
N ILE A 78 14.02 -4.44 -1.38
CA ILE A 78 12.61 -4.77 -1.58
C ILE A 78 12.40 -5.83 -2.68
N PHE A 79 13.47 -6.51 -3.13
CA PHE A 79 13.41 -7.48 -4.22
C PHE A 79 12.47 -8.67 -3.94
N ASP A 80 12.51 -9.23 -2.73
CA ASP A 80 11.69 -10.39 -2.34
C ASP A 80 10.19 -10.11 -2.51
N THR A 81 9.78 -8.87 -2.23
CA THR A 81 8.38 -8.40 -2.30
C THR A 81 7.80 -8.37 -3.71
N ASN A 82 8.63 -8.27 -4.75
CA ASN A 82 8.18 -8.13 -6.14
C ASN A 82 8.25 -9.44 -6.94
N SER A 83 8.82 -10.50 -6.36
CA SER A 83 9.28 -11.65 -7.13
C SER A 83 8.26 -12.78 -7.29
N GLN A 84 7.23 -12.87 -6.45
CA GLN A 84 6.23 -13.94 -6.53
C GLN A 84 4.86 -13.43 -6.07
N ALA A 85 3.82 -13.72 -6.85
CA ALA A 85 2.45 -13.20 -6.78
C ALA A 85 1.64 -13.58 -5.52
N LEU A 86 2.29 -13.82 -4.37
CA LEU A 86 1.67 -14.36 -3.17
C LEU A 86 2.38 -13.86 -1.90
N HIS A 87 2.59 -12.56 -1.68
CA HIS A 87 3.06 -12.11 -0.35
C HIS A 87 2.23 -10.97 0.25
N PRO A 88 1.37 -11.26 1.25
CA PRO A 88 0.52 -10.28 1.91
C PRO A 88 1.28 -9.35 2.86
N SER A 89 2.59 -9.49 3.03
CA SER A 89 3.37 -8.69 3.97
C SER A 89 4.49 -7.90 3.29
N ILE A 90 4.12 -6.90 2.49
CA ILE A 90 5.09 -5.87 2.11
C ILE A 90 5.52 -5.14 3.38
N ASN A 91 6.83 -5.13 3.64
CA ASN A 91 7.37 -4.42 4.80
C ASN A 91 7.41 -2.92 4.49
N GLU A 92 6.45 -2.19 5.04
CA GLU A 92 6.31 -0.74 4.86
C GLU A 92 7.59 0.02 5.21
N SER A 93 8.29 -0.36 6.28
CA SER A 93 9.54 0.30 6.70
C SER A 93 10.62 0.15 5.64
N ARG A 94 10.79 -1.07 5.10
CA ARG A 94 11.76 -1.35 4.02
C ARG A 94 11.41 -0.58 2.74
N LEU A 95 10.13 -0.53 2.38
CA LEU A 95 9.68 0.24 1.23
C LEU A 95 9.96 1.73 1.42
N SER A 96 9.55 2.30 2.56
CA SER A 96 9.73 3.72 2.89
C SER A 96 11.21 4.12 2.87
N GLU A 97 12.10 3.29 3.42
CA GLU A 97 13.54 3.52 3.37
C GLU A 97 14.10 3.46 1.95
N ALA A 98 13.64 2.51 1.13
CA ALA A 98 14.12 2.35 -0.25
C ALA A 98 13.66 3.50 -1.16
N VAL A 99 12.41 3.94 -1.06
CA VAL A 99 11.91 5.04 -1.92
C VAL A 99 12.51 6.39 -1.56
N LYS A 100 12.89 6.61 -0.29
CA LYS A 100 13.55 7.84 0.15
C LYS A 100 14.87 8.10 -0.56
N SER A 101 15.63 7.06 -0.93
CA SER A 101 16.85 7.24 -1.70
C SER A 101 16.59 7.64 -3.16
N VAL A 102 15.37 7.44 -3.67
CA VAL A 102 15.00 7.75 -5.06
C VAL A 102 14.41 9.15 -5.20
N TYR A 103 13.64 9.62 -4.21
CA TYR A 103 12.95 10.91 -4.28
C TYR A 103 13.79 12.13 -4.68
N PRO A 104 15.06 12.28 -4.23
CA PRO A 104 15.89 13.41 -4.63
C PRO A 104 16.19 13.48 -6.15
N PHE A 105 16.01 12.36 -6.86
CA PHE A 105 16.35 12.23 -8.29
C PHE A 105 15.13 12.35 -9.22
N LEU A 106 13.95 12.63 -8.67
CA LEU A 106 12.74 12.81 -9.46
C LEU A 106 12.71 14.17 -10.14
N GLU A 107 12.19 14.18 -11.37
CA GLU A 107 11.90 15.43 -12.06
C GLU A 107 10.73 16.17 -11.39
N LYS A 108 10.56 17.46 -11.71
CA LYS A 108 9.49 18.28 -11.12
C LYS A 108 8.10 17.73 -11.45
N GLU A 109 7.90 17.26 -12.69
CA GLU A 109 6.63 16.66 -13.11
C GLU A 109 6.35 15.36 -12.36
N GLU A 110 7.35 14.48 -12.22
CA GLU A 110 7.24 13.23 -11.49
C GLU A 110 6.95 13.47 -10.01
N THR A 111 7.62 14.46 -9.42
CA THR A 111 7.37 14.90 -8.05
C THR A 111 5.93 15.39 -7.90
N ALA A 112 5.43 16.23 -8.82
CA ALA A 112 4.07 16.74 -8.80
C ALA A 112 3.03 15.60 -8.92
N ARG A 113 3.24 14.66 -9.85
CA ARG A 113 2.38 13.49 -10.02
C ARG A 113 2.40 12.52 -8.83
N ASN A 114 3.43 12.57 -7.99
CA ASN A 114 3.55 11.76 -6.78
C ASN A 114 2.98 12.48 -5.54
N THR A 115 2.16 13.52 -5.72
CA THR A 115 1.43 14.21 -4.65
C THR A 115 -0.07 13.97 -4.75
N PHE A 116 -0.79 14.17 -3.65
CA PHE A 116 -2.25 14.07 -3.63
C PHE A 116 -2.86 15.31 -4.30
N GLY A 117 -3.83 15.08 -5.18
CA GLY A 117 -4.59 16.14 -5.83
C GLY A 117 -5.73 16.66 -4.96
N SER A 118 -6.42 17.69 -5.48
CA SER A 118 -7.63 18.25 -4.89
C SER A 118 -8.85 17.92 -5.74
N GLU A 119 -10.03 17.87 -5.11
CA GLU A 119 -11.29 17.71 -5.84
C GLU A 119 -11.56 18.93 -6.73
N VAL A 120 -12.05 18.67 -7.95
CA VAL A 120 -12.40 19.69 -8.92
C VAL A 120 -13.90 19.63 -9.19
N HIS A 121 -14.61 20.72 -8.89
CA HIS A 121 -16.03 20.85 -9.17
C HIS A 121 -16.25 21.71 -10.41
N PHE A 122 -17.03 21.20 -11.36
CA PHE A 122 -17.45 21.94 -12.55
C PHE A 122 -18.92 22.32 -12.40
N GLY A 123 -19.21 23.63 -12.47
CA GLY A 123 -20.58 24.16 -12.49
C GLY A 123 -20.74 25.14 -13.64
N GLN A 124 -21.93 25.18 -14.25
CA GLN A 124 -22.27 26.22 -15.22
C GLN A 124 -22.56 27.53 -14.47
N GLN A 125 -21.89 28.62 -14.84
CA GLN A 125 -22.30 29.95 -14.41
C GLN A 125 -23.58 30.30 -15.16
N THR A 126 -24.72 30.26 -14.47
CA THR A 126 -26.01 30.79 -14.95
C THR A 126 -26.18 32.25 -14.55
#